data_AF-X1SR42-F1
#
_entry.id   AF-X1SR42-F1
#
_cell.length_a   1.000
_cell.length_b   1.000
_cell.length_c   1.000
_cell.angle_alpha   90.00
_cell.angle_beta   90.00
_cell.angle_gamma   90.00
#
_symmetry.space_group_name_H-M   'P 1'
#
loop_
_entity.id
_entity.type
_entity.pdbx_description
1 polymer ?
#
loop_
_entity_poly.entity_id
_entity_poly.type
_entity_poly.pdbx_seq_one_letter_code
_entity_poly.pdbx_strand_id
1 'polypeptide(L)'
;MRGSPYFANYVSPNIDMSPEDVRSMCCRIRIDNRELKKRGGGFFGAHPLTGSIGVVTMNMPLIAYLSKDEGTFFGLLDHALEVARDSLELKREFIEARTASNPTLYPFSKIYLQQVYDRFGKYWINHFSTLGLVGMHEACLNLFGKGIETDSGLRFSIDVLNHMRDRALEFQQETGHMYNAEATPAESTSHTLAKYDKQQFPQIITSGNKMGWFYTNSTQLPNDYDAPLGTHLLHQNQLQPLYTGGTVFHMWNGEAGSWWEGVSKLVRRVLTNTEIPYLTYTPTTSVCPTHGIMAGEFPICPQCGQNSEVWSRVTGYFSVVNQWNDGKREEFKIRHHFPLST
;
A
#
# COMPACT_ATOMS: atom_id res chain seq x y z
N MET A 1 23.84 -4.66 2.13
CA MET A 1 22.62 -3.94 1.76
C MET A 1 22.37 -2.90 2.84
N ARG A 2 22.78 -1.64 2.64
CA ARG A 2 22.44 -0.59 3.61
C ARG A 2 21.00 -0.21 3.31
N GLY A 3 20.09 -0.37 4.26
CA GLY A 3 18.65 -0.24 4.03
C GLY A 3 18.31 1.03 3.22
N SER A 4 17.56 0.89 2.13
CA SER A 4 17.06 2.05 1.38
C SER A 4 15.94 2.70 2.20
N PRO A 5 16.06 3.98 2.53
CA PRO A 5 15.13 4.67 3.39
C PRO A 5 13.76 4.85 2.72
N TYR A 6 12.75 4.92 3.57
CA TYR A 6 11.47 5.52 3.23
C TYR A 6 11.51 7.00 3.58
N PHE A 7 10.86 7.81 2.75
CA PHE A 7 10.73 9.23 2.99
C PHE A 7 9.26 9.59 3.22
N ALA A 8 8.97 10.05 4.43
CA ALA A 8 7.67 10.56 4.82
C ALA A 8 7.58 12.07 4.54
N ASN A 9 6.44 12.53 4.01
CA ASN A 9 6.26 13.93 3.67
C ASN A 9 5.58 14.71 4.79
N TYR A 10 6.35 15.60 5.43
CA TYR A 10 5.90 16.57 6.43
C TYR A 10 6.33 18.00 6.08
N VAL A 11 6.85 18.22 4.86
CA VAL A 11 7.47 19.49 4.45
C VAL A 11 6.69 20.19 3.35
N SER A 12 5.74 19.51 2.71
CA SER A 12 4.85 20.14 1.75
C SER A 12 4.03 21.23 2.44
N PRO A 13 3.97 22.46 1.88
CA PRO A 13 3.24 23.57 2.49
C PRO A 13 1.73 23.33 2.57
N ASN A 14 1.22 22.35 1.80
CA ASN A 14 -0.19 21.98 1.78
C ASN A 14 -0.52 20.83 2.75
N ILE A 15 0.48 20.29 3.47
CA ILE A 15 0.29 19.26 4.49
C ILE A 15 0.25 19.94 5.87
N ASP A 16 -0.95 20.06 6.43
CA ASP A 16 -1.16 20.51 7.81
C ASP A 16 -0.99 19.35 8.81
N MET A 17 0.22 18.78 8.85
CA MET A 17 0.61 17.72 9.79
C MET A 17 2.07 17.87 10.22
N SER A 18 2.30 17.83 11.53
CA SER A 18 3.65 17.78 12.09
C SER A 18 4.18 16.32 12.15
N PRO A 19 5.51 16.10 12.17
CA PRO A 19 6.09 14.76 12.38
C PRO A 19 5.62 14.07 13.68
N GLU A 20 5.15 14.84 14.65
CA GLU A 20 4.60 14.35 15.91
C GLU A 20 3.14 13.88 15.77
N ASP A 21 2.41 14.34 14.75
CA ASP A 21 1.00 14.01 14.52
C ASP A 21 0.80 12.65 13.85
N VAL A 22 1.88 12.02 13.36
CA VAL A 22 1.80 10.78 12.60
C VAL A 22 2.86 9.79 13.03
N ARG A 23 2.45 8.52 13.14
CA ARG A 23 3.37 7.37 13.24
C ARG A 23 3.08 6.39 12.12
N SER A 24 4.13 5.96 11.43
CA SER A 24 4.05 4.88 10.45
C SER A 24 4.12 3.54 11.19
N MET A 25 3.02 2.78 11.21
CA MET A 25 3.00 1.44 11.78
C MET A 25 3.17 0.40 10.66
N CYS A 26 4.15 -0.50 10.81
CA CYS A 26 4.51 -1.50 9.80
C CYS A 26 4.90 -0.88 8.44
N CYS A 27 4.49 -1.48 7.32
CA CYS A 27 4.99 -1.15 5.99
C CYS A 27 4.60 0.25 5.50
N ARG A 28 3.48 0.82 5.96
CA ARG A 28 3.01 2.16 5.51
C ARG A 28 1.84 2.80 6.29
N ILE A 29 1.24 2.16 7.29
CA ILE A 29 0.00 2.66 7.92
C ILE A 29 0.24 4.05 8.52
N ARG A 30 -0.45 5.08 7.98
CA ARG A 30 -0.46 6.44 8.53
C ARG A 30 -1.63 6.55 9.52
N ILE A 31 -1.35 7.03 10.72
CA ILE A 31 -2.36 7.27 11.75
C ILE A 31 -2.38 8.77 12.04
N ASP A 32 -3.54 9.42 11.90
CA ASP A 32 -3.73 10.81 12.33
C ASP A 32 -3.97 10.84 13.85
N ASN A 33 -2.98 11.31 14.59
CA ASN A 33 -3.08 11.40 16.04
C ASN A 33 -4.15 12.40 16.51
N ARG A 34 -4.68 13.30 15.66
CA ARG A 34 -5.76 14.24 16.04
C ARG A 34 -7.09 13.52 16.26
N GLU A 35 -7.38 12.49 15.48
CA GLU A 35 -8.57 11.65 15.69
C GLU A 35 -8.41 10.81 16.97
N LEU A 36 -7.20 10.33 17.25
CA LEU A 36 -6.87 9.68 18.53
C LEU A 36 -6.92 10.67 19.71
N LYS A 37 -6.46 11.92 19.55
CA LYS A 37 -6.52 12.99 20.57
C LYS A 37 -7.97 13.30 20.98
N LYS A 38 -8.95 13.20 20.06
CA LYS A 38 -10.38 13.32 20.41
C LYS A 38 -10.86 12.22 21.37
N ARG A 39 -10.22 11.04 21.36
CA ARG A 39 -10.48 9.94 22.32
C ARG A 39 -9.51 9.94 23.51
N GLY A 40 -8.37 10.62 23.41
CA GLY A 40 -7.28 10.64 24.39
C GLY A 40 -6.95 12.04 24.92
N GLY A 41 -7.68 12.51 25.92
CA GLY A 41 -7.29 13.69 26.71
C GLY A 41 -6.02 13.44 27.54
N GLY A 42 -5.05 14.37 27.45
CA GLY A 42 -3.84 14.46 28.28
C GLY A 42 -2.77 15.37 27.65
N PHE A 43 -2.32 16.41 28.37
CA PHE A 43 -1.32 17.42 27.95
C PHE A 43 0.13 16.91 27.90
N PHE A 44 0.36 15.62 28.18
CA PHE A 44 1.66 14.96 28.09
C PHE A 44 1.57 13.81 27.09
N GLY A 45 2.35 13.90 26.00
CA GLY A 45 2.30 12.97 24.89
C GLY A 45 2.61 11.52 25.27
N ALA A 46 1.62 10.66 25.09
CA ALA A 46 1.70 9.23 24.79
C ALA A 46 0.36 8.88 24.11
N HIS A 47 0.26 8.03 23.07
CA HIS A 47 0.46 6.59 23.21
C HIS A 47 0.69 5.86 21.87
N PRO A 48 1.73 5.00 21.77
CA PRO A 48 1.98 4.07 20.65
C PRO A 48 1.15 2.77 20.71
N LEU A 49 -0.08 2.81 21.24
CA LEU A 49 -0.91 1.62 21.52
C LEU A 49 -2.08 1.49 20.54
N THR A 50 -1.73 1.50 19.25
CA THR A 50 -2.66 1.48 18.12
C THR A 50 -2.07 0.64 16.98
N GLY A 51 -2.89 0.34 15.99
CA GLY A 51 -2.55 -0.49 14.84
C GLY A 51 -3.80 -0.77 14.04
N SER A 52 -3.80 -1.84 13.26
CA SER A 52 -5.00 -2.34 12.58
C SER A 52 -5.38 -3.70 13.15
N ILE A 53 -6.67 -3.94 13.41
CA ILE A 53 -7.17 -5.26 13.80
C ILE A 53 -7.09 -6.25 12.63
N GLY A 54 -7.04 -5.73 11.40
CA GLY A 54 -7.09 -6.50 10.18
C GLY A 54 -7.36 -5.62 8.96
N VAL A 55 -6.98 -6.16 7.81
CA VAL A 55 -7.20 -5.54 6.51
C VAL A 55 -8.08 -6.46 5.68
N VAL A 56 -9.16 -5.94 5.09
CA VAL A 56 -9.94 -6.63 4.06
C VAL A 56 -9.77 -5.85 2.76
N THR A 57 -9.31 -6.51 1.70
CA THR A 57 -8.95 -5.86 0.43
C THR A 57 -9.99 -6.11 -0.64
N MET A 58 -10.48 -5.04 -1.24
CA MET A 58 -11.45 -5.10 -2.34
C MET A 58 -10.75 -5.48 -3.65
N ASN A 59 -11.31 -6.47 -4.34
CA ASN A 59 -10.86 -6.91 -5.67
C ASN A 59 -11.51 -6.03 -6.75
N MET A 60 -10.95 -4.83 -6.96
CA MET A 60 -11.50 -3.83 -7.88
C MET A 60 -11.64 -4.33 -9.33
N PRO A 61 -10.69 -5.10 -9.89
CA PRO A 61 -10.82 -5.67 -11.23
C PRO A 61 -12.05 -6.56 -11.40
N LEU A 62 -12.33 -7.43 -10.42
CA LEU A 62 -13.49 -8.31 -10.48
C LEU A 62 -14.80 -7.52 -10.36
N ILE A 63 -14.86 -6.53 -9.46
CA ILE A 63 -16.02 -5.65 -9.33
C ILE A 63 -16.29 -4.94 -10.67
N ALA A 64 -15.24 -4.40 -11.30
CA ALA A 64 -15.33 -3.76 -12.62
C ALA A 64 -15.76 -4.71 -13.72
N TYR A 65 -15.19 -5.91 -13.79
CA TYR A 65 -15.55 -6.91 -14.80
C TYR A 65 -17.01 -7.35 -14.73
N LEU A 66 -17.58 -7.40 -13.51
CA LEU A 66 -18.99 -7.73 -13.29
C LEU A 66 -19.93 -6.52 -13.50
N SER A 67 -19.37 -5.33 -13.71
CA SER A 67 -20.12 -4.09 -13.84
C SER A 67 -20.29 -3.68 -15.30
N LYS A 68 -21.48 -3.17 -15.63
CA LYS A 68 -21.79 -2.62 -16.96
C LYS A 68 -21.55 -1.10 -17.05
N ASP A 69 -21.53 -0.42 -15.91
CA ASP A 69 -21.42 1.03 -15.75
C ASP A 69 -20.91 1.36 -14.34
N GLU A 70 -20.56 2.63 -14.11
CA GLU A 70 -20.08 3.13 -12.82
C GLU A 70 -21.10 2.90 -11.70
N GLY A 71 -22.40 3.05 -11.97
CA GLY A 71 -23.44 2.85 -10.96
C GLY A 71 -23.48 1.40 -10.44
N THR A 72 -23.38 0.43 -11.35
CA THR A 72 -23.28 -0.99 -11.00
C THR A 72 -21.99 -1.28 -10.22
N PHE A 73 -20.88 -0.64 -10.61
CA PHE A 73 -19.61 -0.75 -9.90
C PHE A 73 -19.73 -0.28 -8.46
N PHE A 74 -20.27 0.91 -8.22
CA PHE A 74 -20.41 1.45 -6.86
C PHE A 74 -21.36 0.61 -6.01
N GLY A 75 -22.46 0.10 -6.58
CA GLY A 75 -23.35 -0.81 -5.85
C GLY A 75 -22.69 -2.13 -5.43
N LEU A 76 -21.87 -2.73 -6.31
CA LEU A 76 -21.10 -3.93 -5.98
C LEU A 76 -19.97 -3.64 -4.98
N LEU A 77 -19.33 -2.47 -5.10
CA LEU A 77 -18.32 -2.00 -4.15
C LEU A 77 -18.95 -1.80 -2.76
N ASP A 78 -20.12 -1.18 -2.66
CA ASP A 78 -20.83 -0.99 -1.40
C ASP A 78 -21.14 -2.32 -0.72
N HIS A 79 -21.64 -3.28 -1.47
CA HIS A 79 -21.88 -4.62 -0.95
C HIS A 79 -20.58 -5.26 -0.42
N ALA A 80 -19.48 -5.13 -1.15
CA ALA A 80 -18.18 -5.66 -0.72
C ALA A 80 -17.64 -4.94 0.53
N LEU A 81 -17.84 -3.63 0.64
CA LEU A 81 -17.45 -2.82 1.80
C LEU A 81 -18.26 -3.17 3.06
N GLU A 82 -19.56 -3.46 2.91
CA GLU A 82 -20.41 -3.94 4.01
C GLU A 82 -19.95 -5.30 4.52
N VAL A 83 -19.64 -6.24 3.62
CA VAL A 83 -19.06 -7.54 4.00
C VAL A 83 -17.71 -7.36 4.68
N ALA A 84 -16.89 -6.40 4.23
CA ALA A 84 -15.62 -6.07 4.86
C ALA A 84 -15.79 -5.53 6.27
N ARG A 85 -16.75 -4.61 6.46
CA ARG A 85 -17.13 -4.08 7.78
C ARG A 85 -17.50 -5.22 8.71
N ASP A 86 -18.45 -6.06 8.32
CA ASP A 86 -18.96 -7.14 9.15
C ASP A 86 -17.85 -8.15 9.50
N SER A 87 -16.99 -8.49 8.53
CA SER A 87 -15.83 -9.36 8.78
C SER A 87 -14.85 -8.76 9.79
N LEU A 88 -14.58 -7.46 9.71
CA LEU A 88 -13.64 -6.78 10.61
C LEU A 88 -14.24 -6.64 12.02
N GLU A 89 -15.53 -6.36 12.13
CA GLU A 89 -16.22 -6.26 13.41
C GLU A 89 -16.34 -7.60 14.13
N LEU A 90 -16.68 -8.68 13.40
CA LEU A 90 -16.64 -10.03 13.95
C LEU A 90 -15.24 -10.41 14.44
N LYS A 91 -14.19 -10.04 13.69
CA LYS A 91 -12.81 -10.24 14.11
C LYS A 91 -12.49 -9.45 15.38
N ARG A 92 -12.95 -8.20 15.48
CA ARG A 92 -12.76 -7.34 16.65
C ARG A 92 -13.37 -7.95 17.90
N GLU A 93 -14.62 -8.37 17.82
CA GLU A 93 -15.32 -9.05 18.92
C GLU A 93 -14.58 -10.30 19.35
N PHE A 94 -14.14 -11.11 18.38
CA PHE A 94 -13.38 -12.32 18.65
C PHE A 94 -12.07 -12.04 19.39
N ILE A 95 -11.24 -11.12 18.90
CA ILE A 95 -9.94 -10.83 19.54
C ILE A 95 -10.13 -10.20 20.91
N GLU A 96 -11.12 -9.32 21.09
CA GLU A 96 -11.42 -8.67 22.37
C GLU A 96 -11.84 -9.71 23.41
N ALA A 97 -12.80 -10.58 23.06
CA ALA A 97 -13.26 -11.66 23.94
C ALA A 97 -12.12 -12.61 24.32
N ARG A 98 -11.24 -12.93 23.37
CA ARG A 98 -10.10 -13.84 23.60
C ARG A 98 -9.00 -13.18 24.46
N THR A 99 -8.70 -11.90 24.28
CA THR A 99 -7.76 -11.16 25.14
C THR A 99 -8.29 -11.09 26.58
N ALA A 100 -9.59 -10.85 26.75
CA ALA A 100 -10.20 -10.80 28.08
C ALA A 100 -10.22 -12.18 28.77
N SER A 101 -10.77 -13.20 28.10
CA SER A 101 -11.06 -14.52 28.67
C SER A 101 -9.87 -15.48 28.74
N ASN A 102 -8.86 -15.32 27.88
CA ASN A 102 -7.72 -16.23 27.81
C ASN A 102 -6.39 -15.47 27.98
N PRO A 103 -5.89 -15.33 29.23
CA PRO A 103 -4.70 -14.55 29.50
C PRO A 103 -3.42 -15.11 28.87
N THR A 104 -3.40 -16.37 28.41
CA THR A 104 -2.21 -16.98 27.78
C THR A 104 -2.20 -16.88 26.26
N LEU A 105 -3.32 -16.55 25.61
CA LEU A 105 -3.37 -16.44 24.14
C LEU A 105 -2.76 -15.13 23.64
N TYR A 106 -3.02 -14.01 24.34
CA TYR A 106 -2.49 -12.69 24.00
C TYR A 106 -1.82 -11.99 25.19
N PRO A 107 -0.84 -12.65 25.86
CA PRO A 107 -0.30 -12.18 27.13
C PRO A 107 0.38 -10.81 26.99
N PHE A 108 1.17 -10.62 25.92
CA PHE A 108 1.86 -9.35 25.66
C PHE A 108 0.87 -8.24 25.34
N SER A 109 -0.04 -8.45 24.40
CA SER A 109 -1.04 -7.43 24.04
C SER A 109 -1.89 -7.02 25.23
N LYS A 110 -2.31 -7.98 26.07
CA LYS A 110 -3.06 -7.71 27.29
C LYS A 110 -2.29 -6.79 28.25
N ILE A 111 -1.00 -7.08 28.49
CA ILE A 111 -0.14 -6.27 29.36
C ILE A 111 0.04 -4.86 28.78
N TYR A 112 0.41 -4.74 27.51
CA TYR A 112 0.70 -3.42 26.91
C TYR A 112 -0.55 -2.58 26.67
N LEU A 113 -1.72 -3.19 26.47
CA LEU A 113 -2.99 -2.50 26.26
C LEU A 113 -3.78 -2.33 27.58
N GLN A 114 -3.24 -2.71 28.73
CA GLN A 114 -3.97 -2.64 30.00
C GLN A 114 -4.44 -1.22 30.32
N GLN A 115 -3.61 -0.20 30.07
CA GLN A 115 -4.00 1.21 30.27
C GLN A 115 -5.18 1.64 29.37
N VAL A 116 -5.27 1.07 28.16
CA VAL A 116 -6.38 1.31 27.24
C VAL A 116 -7.65 0.65 27.80
N TYR A 117 -7.53 -0.59 28.26
CA TYR A 117 -8.63 -1.33 28.88
C TYR A 117 -9.15 -0.65 30.15
N ASP A 118 -8.26 -0.22 31.06
CA ASP A 118 -8.64 0.46 32.30
C ASP A 118 -9.44 1.75 32.04
N ARG A 119 -9.18 2.42 30.91
CA ARG A 119 -9.86 3.65 30.50
C ARG A 119 -11.17 3.43 29.75
N PHE A 120 -11.22 2.45 28.85
CA PHE A 120 -12.32 2.29 27.89
C PHE A 120 -13.10 0.98 28.05
N GLY A 121 -12.68 0.08 28.93
CA GLY A 121 -13.24 -1.26 29.10
C GLY A 121 -12.98 -2.20 27.91
N LYS A 122 -12.12 -1.80 26.97
CA LYS A 122 -11.78 -2.54 25.74
C LYS A 122 -10.29 -2.41 25.44
N TYR A 123 -9.62 -3.51 25.11
CA TYR A 123 -8.20 -3.53 24.76
C TYR A 123 -7.93 -2.93 23.37
N TRP A 124 -8.78 -3.27 22.38
CA TRP A 124 -8.49 -2.98 20.97
C TRP A 124 -9.22 -1.75 20.41
N ILE A 125 -9.85 -0.93 21.26
CA ILE A 125 -10.66 0.24 20.85
C ILE A 125 -9.88 1.28 20.03
N ASN A 126 -8.56 1.36 20.23
CA ASN A 126 -7.67 2.26 19.51
C ASN A 126 -7.12 1.67 18.20
N HIS A 127 -7.57 0.49 17.76
CA HIS A 127 -7.09 -0.12 16.51
C HIS A 127 -8.08 0.09 15.36
N PHE A 128 -7.56 0.40 14.18
CA PHE A 128 -8.33 0.62 12.96
C PHE A 128 -8.86 -0.68 12.36
N SER A 129 -10.04 -0.62 11.77
CA SER A 129 -10.58 -1.57 10.81
C SER A 129 -10.19 -1.09 9.41
N THR A 130 -9.31 -1.81 8.71
CA THR A 130 -8.69 -1.29 7.48
C THR A 130 -9.36 -1.84 6.22
N LEU A 131 -9.84 -0.93 5.39
CA LEU A 131 -10.44 -1.20 4.08
C LEU A 131 -9.35 -0.98 3.02
N GLY A 132 -8.90 -2.09 2.42
CA GLY A 132 -7.86 -2.10 1.41
C GLY A 132 -8.43 -2.16 -0.01
N LEU A 133 -7.61 -1.83 -1.00
CA LEU A 133 -7.92 -2.09 -2.42
C LEU A 133 -6.68 -2.48 -3.23
N VAL A 134 -6.92 -3.20 -4.32
CA VAL A 134 -5.92 -3.58 -5.32
C VAL A 134 -6.50 -3.53 -6.73
N GLY A 135 -5.68 -3.22 -7.73
CA GLY A 135 -6.01 -3.41 -9.15
C GLY A 135 -6.85 -2.31 -9.78
N MET A 136 -6.70 -1.04 -9.40
CA MET A 136 -7.51 0.01 -10.04
C MET A 136 -7.16 0.26 -11.50
N HIS A 137 -5.92 -0.01 -11.94
CA HIS A 137 -5.59 0.03 -13.36
C HIS A 137 -6.42 -1.00 -14.14
N GLU A 138 -6.43 -2.26 -13.71
CA GLU A 138 -7.22 -3.30 -14.36
C GLU A 138 -8.72 -3.10 -14.16
N ALA A 139 -9.18 -2.49 -13.06
CA ALA A 139 -10.57 -2.08 -12.91
C ALA A 139 -10.99 -1.10 -14.01
N CYS A 140 -10.17 -0.08 -14.30
CA CYS A 140 -10.42 0.85 -15.39
C CYS A 140 -10.43 0.13 -16.76
N LEU A 141 -9.48 -0.79 -16.99
CA LEU A 141 -9.44 -1.58 -18.22
C LEU A 141 -10.69 -2.44 -18.41
N ASN A 142 -11.15 -3.13 -17.36
CA ASN A 142 -12.32 -4.01 -17.44
C ASN A 142 -13.63 -3.22 -17.61
N LEU A 143 -13.75 -2.04 -16.99
CA LEU A 143 -14.98 -1.24 -17.04
C LEU A 143 -15.08 -0.35 -18.28
N PHE A 144 -13.97 0.28 -18.68
CA PHE A 144 -13.95 1.31 -19.72
C PHE A 144 -13.12 0.94 -20.96
N GLY A 145 -12.33 -0.14 -20.90
CA GLY A 145 -11.35 -0.47 -21.94
C GLY A 145 -10.14 0.48 -21.98
N LYS A 146 -9.94 1.31 -20.95
CA LYS A 146 -8.86 2.30 -20.84
C LYS A 146 -8.26 2.28 -19.44
N GLY A 147 -6.96 2.51 -19.31
CA GLY A 147 -6.27 2.42 -18.03
C GLY A 147 -6.43 3.64 -17.13
N ILE A 148 -5.97 3.50 -15.88
CA ILE A 148 -5.95 4.54 -14.85
C ILE A 148 -5.18 5.80 -15.26
N GLU A 149 -4.18 5.67 -16.15
CA GLU A 149 -3.35 6.77 -16.66
C GLU A 149 -4.13 7.79 -17.50
N THR A 150 -5.32 7.44 -17.97
CA THR A 150 -6.21 8.34 -18.72
C THR A 150 -6.99 9.27 -17.79
N ASP A 151 -7.40 10.45 -18.29
CA ASP A 151 -8.21 11.40 -17.49
C ASP A 151 -9.48 10.76 -16.93
N SER A 152 -10.15 9.90 -17.72
CA SER A 152 -11.33 9.16 -17.27
C SER A 152 -11.01 8.13 -16.18
N GLY A 153 -9.89 7.41 -16.31
CA GLY A 153 -9.46 6.41 -15.33
C GLY A 153 -9.01 7.05 -14.01
N LEU A 154 -8.31 8.18 -14.09
CA LEU A 154 -7.89 8.98 -12.95
C LEU A 154 -9.11 9.55 -12.21
N ARG A 155 -10.05 10.21 -12.92
CA ARG A 155 -11.30 10.70 -12.33
C ARG A 155 -12.03 9.58 -11.59
N PHE A 156 -12.27 8.46 -12.27
CA PHE A 156 -12.97 7.33 -11.67
C PHE A 156 -12.25 6.79 -10.43
N SER A 157 -10.92 6.72 -10.46
CA SER A 157 -10.14 6.27 -9.30
C SER A 157 -10.20 7.23 -8.12
N ILE A 158 -10.28 8.54 -8.37
CA ILE A 158 -10.54 9.55 -7.34
C ILE A 158 -11.94 9.35 -6.74
N ASP A 159 -12.95 9.15 -7.58
CA ASP A 159 -14.34 8.92 -7.15
C ASP A 159 -14.43 7.66 -6.27
N VAL A 160 -13.78 6.57 -6.66
CA VAL A 160 -13.71 5.31 -5.87
C VAL A 160 -13.03 5.52 -4.51
N LEU A 161 -11.91 6.24 -4.47
CA LEU A 161 -11.21 6.51 -3.20
C LEU A 161 -12.05 7.38 -2.27
N ASN A 162 -12.70 8.42 -2.78
CA ASN A 162 -13.58 9.27 -1.98
C ASN A 162 -14.78 8.48 -1.46
N HIS A 163 -15.41 7.67 -2.30
CA HIS A 163 -16.51 6.78 -1.90
C HIS A 163 -16.10 5.84 -0.76
N MET A 164 -14.94 5.19 -0.87
CA MET A 164 -14.42 4.33 0.20
C MET A 164 -14.17 5.10 1.51
N ARG A 165 -13.72 6.36 1.44
CA ARG A 165 -13.53 7.19 2.63
C ARG A 165 -14.86 7.55 3.28
N ASP A 166 -15.86 7.92 2.47
CA ASP A 166 -17.19 8.27 2.97
C ASP A 166 -17.84 7.07 3.66
N ARG A 167 -17.77 5.88 3.04
CA ARG A 167 -18.22 4.62 3.67
C ARG A 167 -17.45 4.29 4.95
N ALA A 168 -16.14 4.52 5.00
CA ALA A 168 -15.35 4.35 6.22
C ALA A 168 -15.80 5.28 7.35
N LEU A 169 -16.15 6.54 7.03
CA LEU A 169 -16.70 7.50 8.00
C LEU A 169 -18.08 7.07 8.50
N GLU A 170 -18.94 6.59 7.61
CA GLU A 170 -20.26 6.05 7.96
C GLU A 170 -20.12 4.84 8.91
N PHE A 171 -19.27 3.87 8.58
CA PHE A 171 -19.01 2.72 9.45
C PHE A 171 -18.43 3.11 10.81
N GLN A 172 -17.63 4.18 10.86
CA GLN A 172 -17.14 4.72 12.13
C GLN A 172 -18.26 5.33 12.98
N GLN A 173 -19.24 5.98 12.36
CA GLN A 173 -20.42 6.50 13.06
C GLN A 173 -21.34 5.38 13.55
N GLU A 174 -21.56 4.36 12.72
CA GLU A 174 -22.42 3.21 13.02
C GLU A 174 -21.87 2.33 14.16
N THR A 175 -20.58 1.99 14.10
CA THR A 175 -19.97 1.00 15.01
C THR A 175 -19.25 1.65 16.19
N GLY A 176 -18.90 2.94 16.08
CA GLY A 176 -18.02 3.63 17.03
C GLY A 176 -16.54 3.20 16.95
N HIS A 177 -16.15 2.34 16.01
CA HIS A 177 -14.77 1.93 15.80
C HIS A 177 -14.11 2.71 14.67
N MET A 178 -12.78 2.82 14.70
CA MET A 178 -12.04 3.60 13.70
C MET A 178 -11.87 2.81 12.41
N TYR A 179 -12.06 3.46 11.26
CA TYR A 179 -11.82 2.88 9.94
C TYR A 179 -10.83 3.72 9.15
N ASN A 180 -10.07 3.08 8.27
CA ASN A 180 -9.21 3.78 7.32
C ASN A 180 -9.18 3.07 5.96
N ALA A 181 -8.82 3.83 4.92
CA ALA A 181 -8.60 3.33 3.57
C ALA A 181 -7.10 3.16 3.33
N GLU A 182 -6.67 1.97 2.94
CA GLU A 182 -5.26 1.65 2.71
C GLU A 182 -5.03 1.21 1.26
N ALA A 183 -3.95 1.70 0.67
CA ALA A 183 -3.38 1.04 -0.49
C ALA A 183 -2.89 -0.33 0.02
N THR A 184 -3.43 -1.46 -0.43
CA THR A 184 -2.94 -2.78 -0.01
C THR A 184 -1.59 -3.11 -0.66
N PRO A 185 -0.52 -3.50 0.09
CA PRO A 185 0.77 -3.84 -0.51
C PRO A 185 0.68 -5.00 -1.51
N ALA A 186 -0.30 -5.88 -1.29
CA ALA A 186 -0.76 -6.89 -2.23
C ALA A 186 0.35 -7.80 -2.79
N GLU A 187 1.38 -8.09 -1.98
CA GLU A 187 2.51 -8.89 -2.43
C GLU A 187 2.11 -10.26 -2.98
N SER A 188 1.33 -11.01 -2.20
CA SER A 188 0.74 -12.27 -2.65
C SER A 188 -0.67 -12.07 -3.22
N THR A 189 -1.47 -11.19 -2.60
CA THR A 189 -2.87 -10.95 -2.97
C THR A 189 -3.04 -10.54 -4.43
N SER A 190 -2.13 -9.71 -4.97
CA SER A 190 -2.16 -9.28 -6.38
C SER A 190 -2.14 -10.46 -7.34
N HIS A 191 -1.21 -11.39 -7.16
CA HIS A 191 -1.09 -12.58 -8.01
C HIS A 191 -2.23 -13.57 -7.77
N THR A 192 -2.57 -13.82 -6.50
CA THR A 192 -3.59 -14.81 -6.13
C THR A 192 -4.97 -14.44 -6.66
N LEU A 193 -5.39 -13.18 -6.51
CA LEU A 193 -6.68 -12.72 -7.03
C LEU A 193 -6.71 -12.79 -8.56
N ALA A 194 -5.70 -12.24 -9.24
CA ALA A 194 -5.63 -12.27 -10.70
C ALA A 194 -5.66 -13.70 -11.26
N LYS A 195 -4.98 -14.64 -10.59
CA LYS A 195 -4.97 -16.05 -10.98
C LYS A 195 -6.36 -16.69 -10.84
N TYR A 196 -7.03 -16.52 -9.71
CA TYR A 196 -8.38 -17.08 -9.51
C TYR A 196 -9.40 -16.45 -10.44
N ASP A 197 -9.34 -15.14 -10.62
CA ASP A 197 -10.23 -14.45 -11.53
C ASP A 197 -10.01 -14.92 -12.97
N LYS A 198 -8.77 -15.10 -13.43
CA LYS A 198 -8.51 -15.65 -14.77
C LYS A 198 -8.98 -17.09 -14.97
N GLN A 199 -8.94 -17.90 -13.92
CA GLN A 199 -9.45 -19.27 -13.97
C GLN A 199 -10.99 -19.30 -14.08
N GLN A 200 -11.68 -18.42 -13.36
CA GLN A 200 -13.14 -18.36 -13.34
C GLN A 200 -13.72 -17.53 -14.50
N PHE A 201 -13.04 -16.45 -14.87
CA PHE A 201 -13.44 -15.49 -15.88
C PHE A 201 -12.31 -15.31 -16.90
N PRO A 202 -12.16 -16.21 -17.89
CA PRO A 202 -11.03 -16.19 -18.82
C PRO A 202 -10.82 -14.87 -19.57
N GLN A 203 -11.87 -14.05 -19.71
CA GLN A 203 -11.83 -12.75 -20.39
C GLN A 203 -11.50 -11.56 -19.49
N ILE A 204 -11.44 -11.71 -18.17
CA ILE A 204 -11.11 -10.60 -17.27
C ILE A 204 -9.72 -10.06 -17.55
N ILE A 205 -9.55 -8.76 -17.71
CA ILE A 205 -8.26 -8.16 -18.02
C ILE A 205 -7.40 -8.15 -16.73
N THR A 206 -6.17 -8.62 -16.84
CA THR A 206 -5.14 -8.65 -15.79
C THR A 206 -3.84 -8.11 -16.36
N SER A 207 -2.95 -7.57 -15.52
CA SER A 207 -1.55 -7.35 -15.92
C SER A 207 -0.76 -8.67 -15.99
N GLY A 208 0.37 -8.63 -16.69
CA GLY A 208 1.23 -9.79 -16.89
C GLY A 208 0.67 -10.80 -17.91
N ASN A 209 1.33 -11.95 -18.01
CA ASN A 209 0.99 -13.01 -18.96
C ASN A 209 0.63 -14.31 -18.23
N LYS A 210 0.35 -15.40 -18.98
CA LYS A 210 -0.05 -16.70 -18.43
C LYS A 210 0.89 -17.25 -17.36
N MET A 211 2.17 -16.90 -17.39
CA MET A 211 3.15 -17.38 -16.40
C MET A 211 3.14 -16.58 -15.10
N GLY A 212 2.45 -15.44 -15.02
CA GLY A 212 2.38 -14.62 -13.81
C GLY A 212 1.40 -13.47 -13.95
N TRP A 213 0.10 -13.78 -14.01
CA TRP A 213 -0.95 -12.77 -13.92
C TRP A 213 -0.88 -12.04 -12.58
N PHE A 214 -1.10 -10.73 -12.60
CA PHE A 214 -1.15 -9.94 -11.39
C PHE A 214 -2.05 -8.72 -11.59
N TYR A 215 -2.42 -8.09 -10.49
CA TYR A 215 -3.09 -6.79 -10.48
C TYR A 215 -2.15 -5.69 -10.01
N THR A 216 -2.13 -4.56 -10.70
CA THR A 216 -1.33 -3.41 -10.29
C THR A 216 -1.68 -3.03 -8.84
N ASN A 217 -0.65 -2.74 -8.04
CA ASN A 217 -0.82 -2.45 -6.63
C ASN A 217 -1.75 -1.23 -6.45
N SER A 218 -2.87 -1.41 -5.75
CA SER A 218 -3.78 -0.33 -5.33
C SER A 218 -4.19 0.58 -6.51
N THR A 219 -3.83 1.88 -6.45
CA THR A 219 -4.06 2.90 -7.48
C THR A 219 -2.77 3.38 -8.13
N GLN A 220 -1.72 2.55 -8.15
CA GLN A 220 -0.50 2.86 -8.88
C GLN A 220 -0.77 2.89 -10.38
N LEU A 221 0.07 3.63 -11.10
CA LEU A 221 0.14 3.55 -12.56
C LEU A 221 0.59 2.15 -13.00
N PRO A 222 0.31 1.76 -14.25
CA PRO A 222 0.84 0.52 -14.83
C PRO A 222 2.35 0.44 -14.63
N ASN A 223 2.84 -0.75 -14.31
CA ASN A 223 4.25 -0.95 -14.00
C ASN A 223 5.17 -0.59 -15.18
N ASP A 224 4.67 -0.73 -16.41
CA ASP A 224 5.34 -0.44 -17.69
C ASP A 224 4.96 0.93 -18.27
N TYR A 225 4.30 1.81 -17.51
CA TYR A 225 3.90 3.12 -18.00
C TYR A 225 5.12 4.02 -18.28
N ASP A 226 5.47 4.10 -19.57
CA ASP A 226 6.62 4.84 -20.06
C ASP A 226 6.32 6.34 -20.16
N ALA A 227 6.52 7.02 -19.04
CA ALA A 227 6.37 8.46 -18.93
C ALA A 227 7.40 9.05 -17.96
N PRO A 228 7.81 10.31 -18.14
CA PRO A 228 8.73 10.97 -17.21
C PRO A 228 8.21 10.94 -15.78
N LEU A 229 9.13 10.90 -14.80
CA LEU A 229 8.81 10.94 -13.37
C LEU A 229 7.83 12.07 -13.00
N GLY A 230 7.96 13.24 -13.64
CA GLY A 230 7.04 14.36 -13.41
C GLY A 230 5.58 14.00 -13.70
N THR A 231 5.32 13.26 -14.78
CA THR A 231 3.97 12.78 -15.14
C THR A 231 3.44 11.80 -14.10
N HIS A 232 4.28 10.85 -13.66
CA HIS A 232 3.93 9.91 -12.59
C HIS A 232 3.58 10.63 -11.29
N LEU A 233 4.40 11.62 -10.90
CA LEU A 233 4.18 12.42 -9.71
C LEU A 233 2.88 13.23 -9.79
N LEU A 234 2.61 13.90 -10.91
CA LEU A 234 1.37 14.69 -11.08
C LEU A 234 0.11 13.82 -10.99
N HIS A 235 0.14 12.63 -11.58
CA HIS A 235 -0.96 11.67 -11.49
C HIS A 235 -1.11 11.13 -10.07
N GLN A 236 -0.03 10.61 -9.48
CA GLN A 236 -0.08 9.98 -8.16
C GLN A 236 -0.34 10.99 -7.04
N ASN A 237 0.02 12.27 -7.22
CA ASN A 237 -0.30 13.32 -6.26
C ASN A 237 -1.81 13.55 -6.08
N GLN A 238 -2.64 13.16 -7.04
CA GLN A 238 -4.10 13.28 -6.93
C GLN A 238 -4.75 12.10 -6.19
N LEU A 239 -4.06 10.97 -6.10
CA LEU A 239 -4.60 9.72 -5.54
C LEU A 239 -3.99 9.39 -4.18
N GLN A 240 -2.67 9.49 -4.04
CA GLN A 240 -1.95 9.07 -2.84
C GLN A 240 -2.42 9.83 -1.57
N PRO A 241 -2.69 11.15 -1.61
CA PRO A 241 -3.19 11.86 -0.43
C PRO A 241 -4.60 11.46 0.02
N LEU A 242 -5.39 10.81 -0.83
CA LEU A 242 -6.75 10.37 -0.49
C LEU A 242 -6.75 9.16 0.46
N TYR A 243 -5.66 8.39 0.54
CA TYR A 243 -5.57 7.31 1.51
C TYR A 243 -5.43 7.86 2.93
N THR A 244 -6.34 7.44 3.82
CA THR A 244 -6.32 7.79 5.25
C THR A 244 -5.53 6.81 6.10
N GLY A 245 -5.21 5.63 5.54
CA GLY A 245 -4.33 4.63 6.13
C GLY A 245 -2.95 4.64 5.49
N GLY A 246 -2.51 3.51 4.96
CA GLY A 246 -1.17 3.39 4.41
C GLY A 246 -1.08 3.57 2.90
N THR A 247 -0.10 4.34 2.43
CA THR A 247 0.24 4.41 1.01
C THR A 247 1.72 4.66 0.77
N VAL A 248 2.22 4.33 -0.42
CA VAL A 248 3.59 4.67 -0.83
C VAL A 248 3.69 4.80 -2.35
N PHE A 249 4.45 5.80 -2.80
CA PHE A 249 4.88 5.95 -4.18
C PHE A 249 6.29 5.39 -4.37
N HIS A 250 6.47 4.48 -5.34
CA HIS A 250 7.77 3.85 -5.59
C HIS A 250 8.47 4.48 -6.79
N MET A 251 9.66 5.01 -6.56
CA MET A 251 10.60 5.39 -7.60
C MET A 251 11.59 4.23 -7.78
N TRP A 252 11.35 3.42 -8.80
CA TRP A 252 12.21 2.29 -9.17
C TRP A 252 13.41 2.76 -9.97
N ASN A 253 14.60 2.24 -9.65
CA ASN A 253 15.85 2.60 -10.32
C ASN A 253 16.63 1.34 -10.66
N GLY A 254 17.19 1.29 -11.88
CA GLY A 254 17.94 0.14 -12.35
C GLY A 254 19.22 -0.11 -11.57
N GLU A 255 20.02 0.92 -11.29
CA GLU A 255 21.34 0.76 -10.66
C GLU A 255 21.50 1.60 -9.38
N ALA A 256 22.12 1.00 -8.37
CA ALA A 256 22.63 1.72 -7.21
C ALA A 256 23.89 2.50 -7.59
N GLY A 257 24.01 3.77 -7.19
CA GLY A 257 25.27 4.51 -7.36
C GLY A 257 25.51 5.50 -6.24
N SER A 258 26.68 6.13 -6.24
CA SER A 258 27.11 7.13 -5.25
C SER A 258 26.44 8.49 -5.44
N TRP A 259 25.17 8.52 -5.88
CA TRP A 259 24.42 9.71 -6.28
C TRP A 259 23.63 10.34 -5.14
N TRP A 260 24.15 10.29 -3.91
CA TRP A 260 23.37 10.68 -2.74
C TRP A 260 22.95 12.16 -2.77
N GLU A 261 23.78 13.05 -3.34
CA GLU A 261 23.42 14.46 -3.55
C GLU A 261 22.26 14.61 -4.54
N GLY A 262 22.30 13.86 -5.64
CA GLY A 262 21.26 13.87 -6.67
C GLY A 262 19.95 13.32 -6.13
N VAL A 263 19.99 12.18 -5.45
CA VAL A 263 18.83 11.57 -4.79
C VAL A 263 18.27 12.51 -3.72
N SER A 264 19.12 13.14 -2.90
CA SER A 264 18.69 14.08 -1.86
C SER A 264 17.97 15.30 -2.45
N LYS A 265 18.51 15.91 -3.52
CA LYS A 265 17.87 17.02 -4.24
C LYS A 265 16.55 16.59 -4.86
N LEU A 266 16.50 15.42 -5.48
CA LEU A 266 15.28 14.86 -6.07
C LEU A 266 14.21 14.64 -5.02
N VAL A 267 14.51 13.90 -3.95
CA VAL A 267 13.59 13.63 -2.84
C VAL A 267 13.08 14.94 -2.24
N ARG A 268 13.97 15.90 -1.94
CA ARG A 268 13.55 17.22 -1.43
C ARG A 268 12.56 17.89 -2.39
N ARG A 269 12.87 17.91 -3.69
CA ARG A 269 11.99 18.51 -4.69
C ARG A 269 10.63 17.82 -4.76
N VAL A 270 10.59 16.49 -4.70
CA VAL A 270 9.31 15.76 -4.70
C VAL A 270 8.51 16.11 -3.44
N LEU A 271 9.11 16.04 -2.26
CA LEU A 271 8.41 16.29 -1.01
C LEU A 271 7.89 17.74 -0.89
N THR A 272 8.61 18.73 -1.43
CA THR A 272 8.17 20.14 -1.38
C THR A 272 7.13 20.52 -2.44
N ASN A 273 7.03 19.77 -3.55
CA ASN A 273 6.14 20.09 -4.67
C ASN A 273 4.96 19.11 -4.81
N THR A 274 4.84 18.13 -3.91
CA THR A 274 3.75 17.15 -3.90
C THR A 274 3.25 16.96 -2.46
N GLU A 275 2.07 16.41 -2.34
CA GLU A 275 1.41 15.99 -1.09
C GLU A 275 1.50 14.47 -0.89
N ILE A 276 2.26 13.76 -1.74
CA ILE A 276 2.47 12.32 -1.63
C ILE A 276 2.98 11.98 -0.22
N PRO A 277 2.25 11.17 0.57
CA PRO A 277 2.57 10.97 1.98
C PRO A 277 3.89 10.23 2.23
N TYR A 278 4.21 9.28 1.36
CA TYR A 278 5.32 8.34 1.54
C TYR A 278 5.90 7.99 0.19
N LEU A 279 7.23 8.04 0.06
CA LEU A 279 7.92 7.61 -1.16
C LEU A 279 9.17 6.80 -0.86
N THR A 280 9.57 5.98 -1.83
CA THR A 280 10.85 5.26 -1.80
C THR A 280 11.66 5.58 -3.04
N TYR A 281 12.97 5.67 -2.86
CA TYR A 281 13.94 5.56 -3.95
C TYR A 281 14.60 4.18 -3.87
N THR A 282 14.20 3.27 -4.77
CA THR A 282 14.59 1.86 -4.71
C THR A 282 15.57 1.52 -5.82
N PRO A 283 16.85 1.24 -5.51
CA PRO A 283 17.77 0.66 -6.47
C PRO A 283 17.67 -0.86 -6.50
N THR A 284 18.05 -1.47 -7.63
CA THR A 284 18.32 -2.91 -7.72
C THR A 284 19.82 -3.18 -7.47
N THR A 285 20.09 -4.24 -6.71
CA THR A 285 21.46 -4.69 -6.41
C THR A 285 21.58 -6.19 -6.53
N SER A 286 22.76 -6.68 -6.86
CA SER A 286 23.04 -8.11 -6.93
C SER A 286 24.10 -8.50 -5.92
N VAL A 287 24.06 -9.73 -5.40
CA VAL A 287 25.01 -10.24 -4.41
C VAL A 287 25.66 -11.50 -4.96
N CYS A 288 26.96 -11.42 -5.23
CA CYS A 288 27.79 -12.56 -5.59
C CYS A 288 28.40 -13.19 -4.32
N PRO A 289 28.42 -14.53 -4.18
CA PRO A 289 29.06 -15.20 -3.05
C PRO A 289 30.56 -14.89 -2.90
N THR A 290 31.25 -14.60 -4.02
CA THR A 290 32.69 -14.30 -4.04
C THR A 290 32.98 -12.80 -3.96
N HIS A 291 32.28 -11.99 -4.77
CA HIS A 291 32.60 -10.56 -4.95
C HIS A 291 31.73 -9.62 -4.13
N GLY A 292 30.72 -10.14 -3.41
CA GLY A 292 29.83 -9.34 -2.58
C GLY A 292 28.82 -8.53 -3.39
N ILE A 293 28.50 -7.32 -2.92
CA ILE A 293 27.42 -6.49 -3.46
C ILE A 293 27.87 -5.77 -4.74
N MET A 294 27.04 -5.87 -5.77
CA MET A 294 27.18 -5.22 -7.06
C MET A 294 25.95 -4.35 -7.33
N ALA A 295 26.16 -3.16 -7.90
CA ALA A 295 25.07 -2.29 -8.32
C ALA A 295 24.43 -2.82 -9.60
N GLY A 296 23.10 -2.88 -9.66
CA GLY A 296 22.38 -3.36 -10.84
C GLY A 296 21.90 -4.81 -10.75
N GLU A 297 21.29 -5.26 -11.84
CA GLU A 297 20.67 -6.57 -11.99
C GLU A 297 21.59 -7.53 -12.74
N PHE A 298 22.29 -8.36 -12.00
CA PHE A 298 23.23 -9.35 -12.49
C PHE A 298 22.88 -10.72 -11.91
N PRO A 299 22.04 -11.52 -12.59
CA PRO A 299 21.78 -12.91 -12.21
C PRO A 299 23.06 -13.77 -12.25
N ILE A 300 24.02 -13.39 -13.10
CA ILE A 300 25.35 -13.97 -13.23
C ILE A 300 26.38 -12.89 -12.93
N CYS A 301 27.33 -13.18 -12.04
CA CYS A 301 28.39 -12.24 -11.67
C CYS A 301 29.28 -11.95 -12.89
N PRO A 302 29.44 -10.68 -13.29
CA PRO A 302 30.29 -10.32 -14.43
C PRO A 302 31.79 -10.56 -14.16
N GLN A 303 32.21 -10.74 -12.89
CA GLN A 303 33.62 -10.91 -12.52
C GLN A 303 34.07 -12.38 -12.48
N CYS A 304 33.23 -13.33 -12.03
CA CYS A 304 33.58 -14.76 -12.00
C CYS A 304 32.62 -15.70 -12.71
N GLY A 305 31.52 -15.21 -13.28
CA GLY A 305 30.53 -16.05 -13.95
C GLY A 305 29.68 -16.93 -13.03
N GLN A 306 29.79 -16.79 -11.71
CA GLN A 306 28.93 -17.52 -10.76
C GLN A 306 27.53 -16.90 -10.66
N ASN A 307 26.54 -17.72 -10.30
CA ASN A 307 25.19 -17.25 -9.97
C ASN A 307 25.25 -16.20 -8.85
N SER A 308 24.44 -15.16 -8.99
CA SER A 308 24.30 -14.08 -8.02
C SER A 308 22.83 -13.89 -7.66
N GLU A 309 22.58 -13.45 -6.44
CA GLU A 309 21.22 -13.14 -5.98
C GLU A 309 20.87 -11.71 -6.38
N VAL A 310 19.80 -11.52 -7.15
CA VAL A 310 19.24 -10.19 -7.40
C VAL A 310 18.31 -9.82 -6.25
N TRP A 311 18.56 -8.67 -5.64
CA TRP A 311 17.78 -8.11 -4.54
C TRP A 311 17.15 -6.79 -4.97
N SER A 312 15.85 -6.69 -4.77
CA SER A 312 15.08 -5.45 -4.98
C SER A 312 13.94 -5.38 -3.95
N ARG A 313 13.21 -4.27 -3.92
CA ARG A 313 12.04 -4.15 -3.05
C ARG A 313 10.84 -4.80 -3.73
N VAL A 314 10.20 -5.77 -3.07
CA VAL A 314 9.01 -6.44 -3.62
C VAL A 314 7.87 -5.43 -3.65
N THR A 315 7.51 -4.95 -2.46
CA THR A 315 6.47 -3.97 -2.21
C THR A 315 6.92 -3.08 -1.04
N GLY A 316 7.10 -3.67 0.14
CA GLY A 316 7.50 -2.99 1.38
C GLY A 316 8.93 -3.24 1.85
N TYR A 317 9.58 -4.32 1.44
CA TYR A 317 10.90 -4.72 1.94
C TYR A 317 11.75 -5.34 0.83
N PHE A 318 13.05 -5.44 1.09
CA PHE A 318 13.99 -6.07 0.15
C PHE A 318 14.03 -7.58 0.35
N SER A 319 13.98 -8.32 -0.75
CA SER A 319 14.24 -9.76 -0.76
C SER A 319 14.76 -10.19 -2.13
N VAL A 320 15.16 -11.47 -2.22
CA VAL A 320 15.71 -12.06 -3.43
C VAL A 320 14.61 -12.25 -4.47
N VAL A 321 14.77 -11.64 -5.65
CA VAL A 321 13.77 -11.65 -6.75
C VAL A 321 13.36 -13.07 -7.16
N ASN A 322 14.31 -14.00 -7.18
CA ASN A 322 14.03 -15.40 -7.53
C ASN A 322 13.14 -16.13 -6.51
N GLN A 323 12.96 -15.60 -5.30
CA GLN A 323 12.08 -16.16 -4.27
C GLN A 323 10.67 -15.55 -4.30
N TRP A 324 10.43 -14.55 -5.16
CA TRP A 324 9.11 -13.92 -5.25
C TRP A 324 8.11 -14.83 -5.96
N ASN A 325 6.81 -14.63 -5.71
CA ASN A 325 5.78 -15.32 -6.46
C ASN A 325 5.80 -14.92 -7.95
N ASP A 326 5.18 -15.74 -8.79
CA ASP A 326 5.23 -15.62 -10.23
C ASP A 326 4.74 -14.24 -10.72
N GLY A 327 3.64 -13.74 -10.17
CA GLY A 327 3.11 -12.41 -10.50
C GLY A 327 4.08 -11.28 -10.15
N LYS A 328 4.77 -11.35 -9.01
CA LYS A 328 5.78 -10.35 -8.63
C LYS A 328 7.05 -10.43 -9.46
N ARG A 329 7.43 -11.61 -9.94
CA ARG A 329 8.54 -11.75 -10.91
C ARG A 329 8.16 -11.17 -12.28
N GLU A 330 6.92 -11.35 -12.74
CA GLU A 330 6.45 -10.71 -13.97
C GLU A 330 6.33 -9.20 -13.81
N GLU A 331 5.80 -8.72 -12.69
CA GLU A 331 5.74 -7.29 -12.35
C GLU A 331 7.13 -6.65 -12.39
N PHE A 332 8.13 -7.29 -11.78
CA PHE A 332 9.50 -6.81 -11.72
C PHE A 332 10.11 -6.58 -13.11
N LYS A 333 9.90 -7.51 -14.05
CA LYS A 333 10.46 -7.45 -15.41
C LYS A 333 10.00 -6.23 -16.20
N ILE A 334 8.82 -5.70 -15.89
CA ILE A 334 8.20 -4.63 -16.66
C ILE A 334 8.24 -3.28 -15.93
N ARG A 335 8.90 -3.19 -14.77
CA ARG A 335 9.00 -1.94 -14.01
C ARG A 335 9.70 -0.85 -14.83
N HIS A 336 9.00 0.26 -15.01
CA HIS A 336 9.59 1.49 -15.52
C HIS A 336 10.58 2.05 -14.50
N HIS A 337 11.79 2.38 -14.96
CA HIS A 337 12.88 2.88 -14.12
C HIS A 337 13.10 4.38 -14.37
N PHE A 338 13.43 5.12 -13.30
CA PHE A 338 13.72 6.55 -13.35
C PHE A 338 15.22 6.82 -13.14
N PRO A 339 16.10 6.50 -14.12
CA PRO A 339 17.53 6.71 -13.96
C PRO A 339 17.82 8.20 -13.72
N LEU A 340 18.65 8.49 -12.71
CA LEU A 340 19.27 9.81 -12.59
C LEU A 340 20.27 9.94 -13.73
N SER A 341 20.01 10.84 -14.68
CA SER A 341 20.98 11.19 -15.72
C SER A 341 22.23 11.78 -15.07
N THR A 342 23.40 11.28 -15.47
CA THR A 342 24.73 11.82 -15.14
C THR A 342 24.92 13.25 -15.63
#